data_AF-A0A5K1HEE2-F1
#
_entry.id   AF-A0A5K1HEE2-F1
#
_cell.length_a   1.000
_cell.length_b   1.000
_cell.length_c   1.000
_cell.angle_alpha   90.00
_cell.angle_beta   90.00
_cell.angle_gamma   90.00
#
_symmetry.space_group_name_H-M   'P 1'
#
loop_
_entity.id
_entity.type
_entity.pdbx_description
1 polymer ?
#
loop_
_entity_poly.entity_id
_entity_poly.type
_entity_poly.pdbx_seq_one_letter_code
_entity_poly.pdbx_strand_id
1 'polypeptide(L)' 'GKTFTVCVTGAAGQIAYSFLPQLCKGAIFPGVSINLRLLDITPVLN' A
#
# COMPACT_ATOMS: atom_id res chain seq x y z
N GLY A 1 4.26 -18.43 7.06
CA GLY A 1 5.27 -17.72 6.23
C GLY A 1 5.62 -16.39 6.85
N LYS A 2 6.79 -15.82 6.53
CA LYS A 2 7.20 -14.48 6.97
C LYS A 2 6.22 -13.43 6.42
N THR A 3 5.85 -12.45 7.25
CA THR A 3 4.88 -11.39 6.88
C THR A 3 5.51 -10.03 7.13
N PHE A 4 5.36 -9.09 6.18
CA PHE A 4 5.82 -7.71 6.32
C PHE A 4 4.67 -6.77 6.60
N THR A 5 4.87 -5.83 7.51
CA THR A 5 3.98 -4.67 7.65
C THR A 5 4.52 -3.54 6.79
N VAL A 6 3.73 -3.09 5.82
CA VAL A 6 4.12 -2.03 4.88
C VAL A 6 3.10 -0.90 4.97
N CYS A 7 3.58 0.32 5.24
CA CYS A 7 2.75 1.52 5.23
C CYS A 7 2.92 2.26 3.90
N VAL A 8 1.82 2.65 3.26
CA VAL A 8 1.81 3.49 2.06
C VAL A 8 1.06 4.78 2.41
N THR A 9 1.77 5.91 2.35
CA THR A 9 1.22 7.25 2.60
C THR A 9 0.71 7.89 1.31
N GLY A 10 -0.26 8.80 1.39
CA GLY A 10 -0.93 9.32 0.19
C GLY A 10 -1.60 8.19 -0.58
N ALA A 11 -2.16 7.21 0.15
CA ALA A 11 -2.69 5.97 -0.37
C ALA A 11 -3.84 6.14 -1.38
N ALA A 12 -4.57 7.25 -1.33
CA ALA A 12 -5.62 7.61 -2.28
C ALA A 12 -5.09 8.37 -3.51
N GLY A 13 -3.81 8.74 -3.53
CA GLY A 13 -3.16 9.43 -4.64
C GLY A 13 -2.87 8.53 -5.85
N GLN A 14 -2.66 9.15 -7.01
CA GLN A 14 -2.45 8.43 -8.27
C GLN A 14 -1.19 7.55 -8.30
N ILE A 15 -0.15 7.95 -7.55
CA ILE A 15 1.06 7.15 -7.39
C ILE A 15 0.72 5.85 -6.65
N ALA A 16 0.01 5.94 -5.52
CA ALA A 16 -0.40 4.78 -4.75
C ALA A 16 -1.34 3.87 -5.56
N TYR A 17 -2.27 4.42 -6.32
CA TYR A 17 -3.16 3.64 -7.19
C TYR A 17 -2.40 2.76 -8.19
N SER A 18 -1.35 3.31 -8.81
CA SER A 18 -0.50 2.56 -9.75
C SER A 18 0.46 1.60 -9.05
N PHE A 19 0.91 1.95 -7.83
CA PHE A 19 1.91 1.21 -7.07
C PHE A 19 1.35 -0.01 -6.32
N LEU A 20 0.22 0.15 -5.63
CA LEU A 20 -0.35 -0.87 -4.74
C LEU A 20 -0.58 -2.24 -5.44
N PRO A 21 -1.07 -2.32 -6.69
CA PRO A 21 -1.19 -3.59 -7.38
C PRO A 21 0.15 -4.30 -7.59
N GLN A 22 1.23 -3.53 -7.85
CA GLN A 22 2.57 -4.08 -8.02
C GLN A 22 3.14 -4.61 -6.69
N LEU A 23 2.90 -3.88 -5.59
CA LEU A 23 3.27 -4.32 -4.25
C LEU A 23 2.52 -5.61 -3.87
N CYS A 24 1.20 -5.64 -4.03
CA CYS A 24 0.36 -6.76 -3.62
C CYS A 24 0.56 -8.03 -4.45
N LYS A 25 0.92 -7.92 -5.75
CA LYS A 25 1.29 -9.10 -6.56
C LYS A 25 2.67 -9.66 -6.23
N GLY A 26 3.41 -9.04 -5.31
CA GLY A 26 4.73 -9.47 -4.90
C GLY A 26 5.86 -9.02 -5.81
N ALA A 27 5.71 -7.95 -6.61
CA ALA A 27 6.80 -7.44 -7.45
C ALA A 27 8.02 -6.95 -6.64
N ILE A 28 7.80 -6.60 -5.37
CA ILE A 28 8.83 -6.07 -4.46
C ILE A 28 9.24 -7.12 -3.43
N PHE A 29 8.27 -7.88 -2.89
CA PHE A 29 8.50 -8.95 -1.92
C PHE A 29 7.85 -10.27 -2.41
N PRO A 30 8.48 -11.00 -3.35
CA PRO A 30 7.92 -12.24 -3.88
C PRO A 30 7.77 -13.31 -2.80
N GLY A 31 6.62 -13.97 -2.76
CA GLY A 31 6.34 -15.05 -1.79
C GLY A 31 6.18 -14.61 -0.33
N VAL A 32 6.13 -13.29 -0.07
CA VAL A 32 5.95 -12.72 1.27
C VAL A 32 4.53 -12.17 1.40
N SER A 33 3.81 -12.58 2.43
CA SER A 33 2.51 -11.98 2.76
C SER A 33 2.70 -10.56 3.31
N ILE A 34 1.82 -9.65 2.93
CA ILE A 34 1.90 -8.24 3.32
C ILE A 34 0.68 -7.86 4.18
N ASN A 35 0.93 -7.31 5.37
CA ASN A 35 -0.03 -6.54 6.14
C ASN A 35 0.08 -5.08 5.69
N LEU A 36 -0.86 -4.66 4.84
CA LEU A 36 -0.85 -3.35 4.21
C LEU A 36 -1.56 -2.32 5.11
N ARG A 37 -0.84 -1.25 5.45
CA ARG A 37 -1.39 -0.07 6.14
C ARG A 37 -1.47 1.08 5.16
N LEU A 38 -2.68 1.57 4.91
CA LEU A 38 -2.92 2.70 4.03
C LEU A 38 -3.11 3.94 4.89
N LEU A 39 -2.27 4.95 4.67
CA LEU A 39 -2.34 6.22 5.35
C LEU A 39 -2.64 7.32 4.34
N ASP A 40 -3.68 8.09 4.59
CA ASP A 40 -3.95 9.33 3.88
C ASP A 40 -4.52 10.37 4.84
N ILE A 41 -4.59 11.61 4.40
CA ILE A 41 -5.25 12.67 5.14
C ILE A 41 -6.76 12.44 5.15
N THR A 42 -7.43 12.88 6.22
CA THR A 42 -8.90 12.97 6.20
C THR A 42 -9.27 14.08 5.22
N PRO A 43 -10.10 13.81 4.19
CA PRO A 43 -10.50 14.86 3.27
C PRO A 43 -11.29 15.93 4.01
N VAL A 44 -11.04 17.20 3.66
CA VAL A 44 -11.91 18.29 4.10
C VAL A 44 -13.21 18.17 3.30
N LEU A 45 -14.31 17.88 3.99
CA LEU A 45 -15.64 17.95 3.42
C LEU A 45 -16.11 19.40 3.60
N ASN A 46 -16.27 20.11 2.48
CA ASN A 46 -16.81 21.47 2.45
C ASN A 46 -18.34 21.44 2.35
#